data_AF-A0A3M6T4U9-F1
#
_entry.id   AF-A0A3M6T4U9-F1
#
_cell.length_a   1.000
_cell.length_b   1.000
_cell.length_c   1.000
_cell.angle_alpha   90.00
_cell.angle_beta   90.00
_cell.angle_gamma   90.00
#
_symmetry.space_group_name_H-M   'P 1'
#
loop_
_entity.id
_entity.type
_entity.pdbx_description
1 polymer ?
#
loop_
_entity_poly.entity_id
_entity_poly.type
_entity_poly.pdbx_seq_one_letter_code
_entity_poly.pdbx_strand_id
1 'polypeptide(L)'
;MEEAKPVLGGKGGGKFSKLSNRVKELEESMEELGECKEACSMISELKERLTAVEGEIEELKKEPPTHPPTNPPPLAPECEGYKVLDSADRKNTYGMGNAACDNNMEEAWYRFTGAAGSKMPESSPNKNMCGTHAPGWLNGQHPSVAEGKVSRQVCFNWNSNSCNWQANIEVLNCDSFFIYKLVKPPACQLRYCGSD
;
A
#
# COMPACT_ATOMS: atom_id res chain seq x y z
N MET A 1 -82.82 43.79 -38.60
CA MET A 1 -82.49 42.51 -37.95
C MET A 1 -81.02 42.31 -38.19
N GLU A 2 -80.10 42.28 -37.23
CA GLU A 2 -80.16 42.32 -35.78
C GLU A 2 -78.75 42.72 -35.31
N GLU A 3 -78.65 43.59 -34.31
CA GLU A 3 -77.38 44.00 -33.71
C GLU A 3 -76.90 42.99 -32.65
N ALA A 4 -75.59 42.78 -32.62
CA ALA A 4 -74.90 41.91 -31.67
C ALA A 4 -74.84 42.53 -30.26
N LYS A 5 -75.19 41.72 -29.24
CA LYS A 5 -74.93 42.02 -27.82
C LYS A 5 -73.62 41.37 -27.34
N PRO A 6 -72.86 42.04 -26.44
CA PRO A 6 -71.67 41.48 -25.80
C PRO A 6 -72.02 40.73 -24.50
N VAL A 7 -71.24 39.70 -24.16
CA VAL A 7 -71.27 39.06 -22.83
C VAL A 7 -69.93 39.28 -22.13
N LEU A 8 -70.00 39.99 -21.01
CA LEU A 8 -68.97 40.18 -19.99
C LEU A 8 -68.79 38.92 -19.15
N GLY A 9 -67.61 38.76 -18.53
CA GLY A 9 -67.49 38.02 -17.26
C GLY A 9 -66.16 37.37 -16.98
N GLY A 10 -65.21 38.13 -16.43
CA GLY A 10 -63.95 37.61 -15.88
C GLY A 10 -64.11 36.88 -14.55
N LYS A 11 -63.14 36.02 -14.22
CA LYS A 11 -62.75 35.62 -12.85
C LYS A 11 -61.40 34.87 -12.91
N GLY A 12 -60.29 35.59 -12.79
CA GLY A 12 -58.93 35.01 -12.84
C GLY A 12 -57.86 35.66 -11.97
N GLY A 13 -58.17 36.73 -11.24
CA GLY A 13 -57.14 37.59 -10.60
C GLY A 13 -56.64 37.19 -9.20
N GLY A 14 -57.34 36.32 -8.45
CA GLY A 14 -57.04 36.07 -7.02
C GLY A 14 -56.09 34.90 -6.71
N LYS A 15 -55.94 33.93 -7.62
CA LYS A 15 -55.04 32.78 -7.41
C LYS A 15 -53.61 33.09 -7.83
N PHE A 16 -53.45 33.90 -8.88
CA PHE A 16 -52.15 34.28 -9.41
C PHE A 16 -51.38 35.19 -8.43
N SER A 17 -52.07 36.18 -7.84
CA SER A 17 -51.49 37.03 -6.80
C SER A 17 -51.08 36.23 -5.55
N LYS A 18 -51.85 35.22 -5.17
CA LYS A 18 -51.50 34.32 -4.05
C LYS A 18 -50.30 33.42 -4.36
N LEU A 19 -50.13 32.97 -5.60
CA LEU A 19 -48.91 32.25 -6.00
C LEU A 19 -47.71 33.19 -6.07
N SER A 20 -47.87 34.40 -6.62
CA SER A 20 -46.80 35.38 -6.70
C SER A 20 -46.27 35.79 -5.33
N ASN A 21 -47.14 35.95 -4.33
CA ASN A 21 -46.72 36.25 -2.97
C ASN A 21 -45.98 35.07 -2.31
N ARG A 22 -46.40 33.82 -2.59
CA ARG A 22 -45.71 32.62 -2.10
C ARG A 22 -44.34 32.42 -2.77
N VAL A 23 -44.20 32.81 -4.04
CA VAL A 23 -42.90 32.83 -4.72
C VAL A 23 -41.99 33.86 -4.06
N LYS A 24 -42.51 35.04 -3.73
CA LYS A 24 -41.75 36.09 -3.06
C LYS A 24 -41.32 35.71 -1.64
N GLU A 25 -42.20 35.07 -0.86
CA GLU A 25 -41.88 34.53 0.46
C GLU A 25 -40.85 33.38 0.39
N LEU A 26 -40.87 32.58 -0.68
CA LEU A 26 -39.86 31.54 -0.93
C LEU A 26 -38.51 32.14 -1.35
N GLU A 27 -38.52 33.23 -2.12
CA GLU A 27 -37.31 33.98 -2.48
C GLU A 27 -36.67 34.65 -1.25
N GLU A 28 -37.48 35.23 -0.36
CA GLU A 28 -37.02 35.80 0.92
C GLU A 28 -36.52 34.69 1.88
N SER A 29 -37.15 33.51 1.89
CA SER A 29 -36.68 32.33 2.65
C SER A 29 -35.39 31.72 2.08
N MET A 30 -35.11 31.92 0.80
CA MET A 30 -33.84 31.54 0.18
C MET A 30 -32.71 32.51 0.53
N GLU A 31 -33.03 33.74 0.96
CA GLU A 31 -32.06 34.75 1.37
C GLU A 31 -31.62 34.58 2.84
N GLU A 32 -32.49 34.05 3.72
CA GLU A 32 -32.11 33.63 5.09
C GLU A 32 -31.21 32.39 5.14
N LEU A 33 -31.10 31.62 4.05
CA LEU A 33 -30.10 30.55 3.88
C LEU A 33 -28.67 31.09 3.62
N GLY A 34 -28.39 32.36 3.93
CA GLY A 34 -27.10 33.03 3.76
C GLY A 34 -25.89 32.35 4.45
N GLU A 35 -26.11 31.43 5.40
CA GLU A 35 -25.05 30.57 5.96
C GLU A 35 -24.66 29.39 5.03
N CYS A 36 -25.45 29.09 4.00
CA CYS A 36 -25.05 28.17 2.92
C CYS A 36 -24.12 28.82 1.89
N LYS A 37 -23.86 30.14 1.95
CA LYS A 37 -22.99 30.80 0.95
C LYS A 37 -21.52 30.43 1.14
N GLU A 38 -21.05 30.36 2.39
CA GLU A 38 -19.70 29.87 2.71
C GLU A 38 -19.56 28.38 2.39
N ALA A 39 -20.57 27.57 2.75
CA ALA A 39 -20.61 26.16 2.40
C ALA A 39 -20.62 25.94 0.87
N CYS A 40 -21.38 26.73 0.11
CA CYS A 40 -21.38 26.69 -1.35
C CYS A 40 -20.04 27.13 -1.96
N SER A 41 -19.36 28.11 -1.34
CA SER A 41 -18.00 28.52 -1.75
C SER A 41 -17.00 27.38 -1.56
N MET A 42 -17.00 26.75 -0.37
CA MET A 42 -16.15 25.60 -0.08
C MET A 42 -16.46 24.40 -0.97
N ILE A 43 -17.75 24.14 -1.25
CA ILE A 43 -18.18 23.09 -2.18
C ILE A 43 -17.72 23.39 -3.61
N SER A 44 -17.70 24.66 -4.04
CA SER A 44 -17.21 25.07 -5.35
C SER A 44 -15.72 24.78 -5.49
N GLU A 45 -14.91 25.17 -4.50
CA GLU A 45 -13.47 24.90 -4.48
C GLU A 45 -13.15 23.40 -4.42
N LEU A 46 -13.90 22.64 -3.61
CA LEU A 46 -13.74 21.18 -3.52
C LEU A 46 -14.14 20.48 -4.82
N LYS A 47 -15.15 20.97 -5.53
CA LYS A 47 -15.53 20.46 -6.86
C LYS A 47 -14.44 20.72 -7.88
N GLU A 48 -13.87 21.92 -7.91
CA GLU A 48 -12.75 22.23 -8.81
C GLU A 48 -11.55 21.33 -8.56
N ARG A 49 -11.22 21.09 -7.29
CA ARG A 49 -10.17 20.14 -6.88
C ARG A 49 -10.50 18.70 -7.26
N LEU A 50 -11.75 18.27 -7.12
CA LEU A 50 -12.19 16.93 -7.53
C LEU A 50 -12.05 16.74 -9.04
N THR A 51 -12.49 17.71 -9.85
CA THR A 51 -12.32 17.65 -11.31
C THR A 51 -10.85 17.64 -11.73
N ALA A 52 -9.96 18.32 -11.01
CA ALA A 52 -8.52 18.25 -11.27
C ALA A 52 -7.96 16.83 -11.02
N VAL A 53 -8.35 16.21 -9.89
CA VAL A 53 -7.96 14.83 -9.56
C VAL A 53 -8.54 13.81 -10.55
N GLU A 54 -9.79 13.99 -10.99
CA GLU A 54 -10.39 13.16 -12.04
C GLU A 54 -9.61 13.29 -13.37
N GLY A 55 -9.14 14.50 -13.70
CA GLY A 55 -8.26 14.73 -14.84
C GLY A 55 -6.93 13.98 -14.74
N GLU A 56 -6.27 14.03 -13.58
CA GLU A 56 -5.03 13.28 -13.32
C GLU A 56 -5.25 11.76 -13.42
N ILE A 57 -6.37 11.25 -12.89
CA ILE A 57 -6.74 9.83 -13.01
C ILE A 57 -6.96 9.42 -14.47
N GLU A 58 -7.62 10.26 -15.27
CA GLU A 58 -7.81 10.01 -16.70
C GLU A 58 -6.51 10.13 -17.50
N GLU A 59 -5.56 10.95 -17.07
CA GLU A 59 -4.21 11.02 -17.66
C GLU A 59 -3.36 9.80 -17.32
N LEU A 60 -3.44 9.29 -16.08
CA LEU A 60 -2.86 8.01 -15.66
C LEU A 60 -3.46 6.79 -16.41
N LYS A 61 -4.72 6.87 -16.85
CA LYS A 61 -5.36 5.84 -17.71
C LYS A 61 -4.96 5.95 -19.19
N LYS A 62 -4.58 7.15 -19.65
CA LYS A 62 -4.10 7.42 -21.01
C LYS A 62 -2.63 7.06 -21.18
N GLU A 63 -1.88 6.97 -20.08
CA GLU A 63 -0.57 6.32 -20.13
C GLU A 63 -0.76 4.92 -20.73
N PRO A 64 -0.11 4.61 -21.86
CA PRO A 64 -0.10 3.25 -22.36
C PRO A 64 0.40 2.37 -21.22
N PRO A 65 -0.17 1.18 -21.00
CA PRO A 65 0.42 0.25 -20.06
C PRO A 65 1.85 0.05 -20.56
N THR A 66 2.82 0.54 -19.79
CA THR A 66 4.24 0.51 -20.16
C THR A 66 4.75 -0.92 -20.29
N HIS A 67 3.93 -1.90 -19.88
CA HIS A 67 4.01 -3.28 -20.29
C HIS A 67 2.80 -3.69 -21.15
N PRO A 68 3.01 -4.34 -22.31
CA PRO A 68 1.93 -4.99 -23.05
C PRO A 68 1.14 -5.96 -22.16
N PRO A 69 -0.10 -6.34 -22.51
CA PRO A 69 -0.80 -7.44 -21.84
C PRO A 69 -0.09 -8.76 -22.20
N THR A 70 1.08 -8.99 -21.60
CA THR A 70 1.71 -10.29 -21.60
C THR A 70 1.07 -11.08 -20.49
N ASN A 71 0.74 -12.34 -20.79
CA ASN A 71 0.62 -13.38 -19.78
C ASN A 71 1.66 -13.13 -18.68
N PRO A 72 1.32 -13.25 -17.39
CA PRO A 72 2.28 -13.00 -16.31
C PRO A 72 3.59 -13.69 -16.68
N PRO A 73 4.73 -12.96 -16.64
CA PRO A 73 6.02 -13.55 -16.96
C PRO A 73 6.12 -14.91 -16.29
N PRO A 74 6.54 -15.98 -17.00
CA PRO A 74 6.72 -17.28 -16.38
C PRO A 74 7.47 -17.09 -15.08
N LEU A 75 6.87 -17.55 -13.98
CA LEU A 75 7.45 -17.40 -12.67
C LEU A 75 8.87 -17.96 -12.71
N ALA A 76 9.85 -17.21 -12.20
CA ALA A 76 11.23 -17.65 -12.22
C ALA A 76 11.33 -19.04 -11.55
N PRO A 77 12.09 -20.00 -12.11
CA PRO A 77 12.12 -21.37 -11.60
C PRO A 77 12.57 -21.45 -10.13
N GLU A 78 13.34 -20.48 -9.65
CA GLU A 78 13.73 -20.34 -8.26
C GLU A 78 12.53 -20.15 -7.31
N CYS A 79 11.44 -19.57 -7.78
CA CYS A 79 10.19 -19.40 -7.03
C CYS A 79 9.36 -20.70 -6.95
N GLU A 80 9.77 -21.76 -7.65
CA GLU A 80 9.19 -23.10 -7.53
C GLU A 80 10.08 -24.05 -6.72
N GLY A 81 11.39 -23.77 -6.64
CA GLY A 81 12.39 -24.61 -5.97
C GLY A 81 13.17 -23.87 -4.88
N TYR A 82 12.66 -23.88 -3.65
CA TYR A 82 13.34 -23.32 -2.48
C TYR A 82 13.21 -24.21 -1.24
N LYS A 83 14.13 -24.03 -0.30
CA LYS A 83 14.08 -24.62 1.05
C LYS A 83 13.29 -23.73 2.00
N VAL A 84 12.66 -24.31 3.01
CA VAL A 84 11.79 -23.59 3.94
C VAL A 84 12.52 -23.29 5.25
N LEU A 85 12.33 -22.06 5.76
CA LEU A 85 12.70 -21.62 7.10
C LEU A 85 11.42 -21.25 7.84
N ASP A 86 10.88 -22.16 8.64
CA ASP A 86 9.58 -22.02 9.32
C ASP A 86 9.64 -22.06 10.85
N SER A 87 10.81 -22.34 11.40
CA SER A 87 11.00 -22.52 12.83
C SER A 87 10.78 -21.22 13.60
N ALA A 88 9.95 -21.27 14.64
CA ALA A 88 9.57 -20.10 15.45
C ALA A 88 10.77 -19.37 16.06
N ASP A 89 11.83 -20.11 16.33
CA ASP A 89 13.07 -19.56 16.90
C ASP A 89 13.81 -18.61 15.95
N ARG A 90 13.46 -18.55 14.66
CA ARG A 90 14.03 -17.59 13.69
C ARG A 90 13.33 -16.24 13.69
N LYS A 91 12.20 -16.09 14.39
CA LYS A 91 11.47 -14.82 14.44
C LYS A 91 12.32 -13.74 15.11
N ASN A 92 12.35 -12.54 14.55
CA ASN A 92 13.11 -11.40 15.08
C ASN A 92 12.67 -10.96 16.49
N THR A 93 11.50 -11.40 16.96
CA THR A 93 10.98 -11.19 18.32
C THR A 93 11.21 -12.38 19.26
N TYR A 94 11.70 -13.52 18.75
CA TYR A 94 12.06 -14.67 19.58
C TYR A 94 13.40 -14.41 20.27
N GLY A 95 13.49 -14.60 21.58
CA GLY A 95 14.76 -14.44 22.31
C GLY A 95 15.81 -15.49 21.94
N MET A 96 17.02 -15.42 22.48
CA MET A 96 18.08 -16.38 22.12
C MET A 96 17.70 -17.85 22.40
N GLY A 97 17.01 -18.12 23.52
CA GLY A 97 16.72 -19.48 23.95
C GLY A 97 17.98 -20.36 23.97
N ASN A 98 17.88 -21.57 23.40
CA ASN A 98 19.05 -22.38 23.07
C ASN A 98 19.67 -21.86 21.76
N ALA A 99 20.82 -21.21 21.86
CA ALA A 99 21.47 -20.60 20.71
C ALA A 99 21.78 -21.61 19.60
N ALA A 100 21.36 -21.29 18.38
CA ALA A 100 21.64 -22.03 17.16
C ALA A 100 22.33 -21.14 16.12
N CYS A 101 22.81 -21.76 15.04
CA CYS A 101 23.59 -21.08 14.03
C CYS A 101 23.43 -21.69 12.63
N ASP A 102 23.63 -20.86 11.61
CA ASP A 102 23.49 -21.25 10.20
C ASP A 102 24.85 -21.57 9.54
N ASN A 103 25.94 -21.77 10.30
CA ASN A 103 27.28 -22.03 9.75
C ASN A 103 27.43 -23.39 9.02
N ASN A 104 26.41 -24.25 9.08
CA ASN A 104 26.33 -25.52 8.34
C ASN A 104 25.25 -25.49 7.26
N MET A 105 24.68 -24.31 6.99
CA MET A 105 23.70 -24.11 5.93
C MET A 105 24.37 -24.19 4.56
N GLU A 106 23.70 -24.84 3.62
CA GLU A 106 24.13 -24.90 2.22
C GLU A 106 23.73 -23.62 1.49
N GLU A 107 24.53 -23.21 0.51
CA GLU A 107 24.13 -22.14 -0.40
C GLU A 107 22.99 -22.61 -1.29
N ALA A 108 21.80 -22.04 -1.10
CA ALA A 108 20.58 -22.40 -1.81
C ALA A 108 19.54 -21.28 -1.69
N TRP A 109 18.44 -21.41 -2.43
CA TRP A 109 17.26 -20.55 -2.24
C TRP A 109 16.46 -20.99 -1.02
N TYR A 110 16.13 -20.03 -0.16
CA TYR A 110 15.33 -20.22 1.04
C TYR A 110 14.16 -19.24 1.08
N ARG A 111 13.06 -19.67 1.73
CA ARG A 111 11.88 -18.85 2.00
C ARG A 111 11.57 -18.87 3.49
N PHE A 112 11.35 -17.70 4.08
CA PHE A 112 10.77 -17.59 5.42
C PHE A 112 9.26 -17.84 5.34
N THR A 113 8.74 -18.74 6.16
CA THR A 113 7.30 -19.03 6.26
C THR A 113 6.89 -19.32 7.70
N GLY A 114 5.60 -19.57 7.94
CA GLY A 114 5.11 -20.09 9.21
C GLY A 114 5.49 -19.21 10.41
N ALA A 115 5.98 -19.84 11.48
CA ALA A 115 6.30 -19.14 12.72
C ALA A 115 7.56 -18.27 12.63
N ALA A 116 8.43 -18.49 11.63
CA ALA A 116 9.57 -17.63 11.37
C ALA A 116 9.16 -16.27 10.79
N GLY A 117 7.96 -16.15 10.21
CA GLY A 117 7.48 -14.96 9.49
C GLY A 117 7.48 -15.14 7.98
N SER A 118 7.33 -14.04 7.24
CA SER A 118 7.16 -14.03 5.78
C SER A 118 8.42 -13.60 5.01
N LYS A 119 9.34 -12.90 5.69
CA LYS A 119 10.51 -12.26 5.08
C LYS A 119 11.63 -12.03 6.09
N MET A 120 12.82 -11.67 5.63
CA MET A 120 13.91 -11.19 6.49
C MET A 120 13.59 -9.76 6.99
N PRO A 121 13.94 -9.36 8.22
CA PRO A 121 13.75 -7.97 8.65
C PRO A 121 14.68 -7.02 7.90
N GLU A 122 14.19 -5.84 7.54
CA GLU A 122 14.97 -4.76 6.91
C GLU A 122 15.59 -3.79 7.95
N SER A 123 15.30 -4.02 9.23
CA SER A 123 15.88 -3.29 10.35
C SER A 123 16.57 -4.27 11.28
N SER A 124 17.67 -3.82 11.88
CA SER A 124 18.50 -4.65 12.76
C SER A 124 17.70 -5.11 13.99
N PRO A 125 17.49 -6.43 14.18
CA PRO A 125 17.02 -6.96 15.46
C PRO A 125 18.05 -6.69 16.55
N ASN A 126 17.62 -6.60 17.80
CA ASN A 126 18.54 -6.54 18.93
C ASN A 126 19.38 -7.83 19.00
N LYS A 127 20.61 -7.72 19.51
CA LYS A 127 21.46 -8.89 19.82
C LYS A 127 20.68 -9.90 20.67
N ASN A 128 21.05 -11.17 20.58
CA ASN A 128 20.43 -12.26 21.34
C ASN A 128 18.94 -12.50 20.98
N MET A 129 18.57 -12.21 19.73
CA MET A 129 17.24 -12.49 19.17
C MET A 129 17.35 -13.52 18.05
N CYS A 130 16.20 -14.06 17.64
CA CYS A 130 16.05 -15.03 16.56
C CYS A 130 16.91 -16.29 16.82
N GLY A 131 16.89 -16.73 18.08
CA GLY A 131 17.47 -18.01 18.46
C GLY A 131 19.00 -18.05 18.27
N THR A 132 19.67 -16.91 18.30
CA THR A 132 21.12 -16.80 18.08
C THR A 132 21.73 -15.64 18.87
N HIS A 133 23.06 -15.53 18.83
CA HIS A 133 23.82 -14.45 19.45
C HIS A 133 23.77 -13.17 18.59
N ALA A 134 24.10 -13.30 17.30
CA ALA A 134 24.17 -12.19 16.36
C ALA A 134 23.16 -12.38 15.20
N PRO A 135 21.97 -11.77 15.31
CA PRO A 135 20.91 -11.94 14.32
C PRO A 135 21.24 -11.25 13.00
N GLY A 136 20.95 -11.95 11.91
CA GLY A 136 21.09 -11.51 10.53
C GLY A 136 19.84 -10.80 10.02
N TRP A 137 20.02 -9.67 9.34
CA TRP A 137 18.96 -8.84 8.78
C TRP A 137 19.38 -8.25 7.43
N LEU A 138 18.40 -7.92 6.60
CA LEU A 138 18.65 -7.41 5.25
C LEU A 138 19.00 -5.92 5.31
N ASN A 139 20.22 -5.56 4.90
CA ASN A 139 20.66 -4.17 4.80
C ASN A 139 20.18 -3.58 3.48
N GLY A 140 18.99 -3.00 3.51
CA GLY A 140 18.30 -2.41 2.36
C GLY A 140 16.85 -2.87 2.28
N GLN A 141 16.18 -2.50 1.19
CA GLN A 141 14.80 -2.87 0.93
C GLN A 141 14.72 -4.15 0.10
N HIS A 142 13.66 -4.93 0.33
CA HIS A 142 13.32 -6.05 -0.56
C HIS A 142 13.02 -5.53 -1.98
N PRO A 143 13.38 -6.29 -3.03
CA PRO A 143 13.10 -5.88 -4.40
C PRO A 143 11.61 -5.87 -4.72
N SER A 144 11.22 -5.00 -5.64
CA SER A 144 9.97 -5.16 -6.40
C SER A 144 10.05 -6.35 -7.36
N VAL A 145 8.90 -6.80 -7.87
CA VAL A 145 8.85 -7.85 -8.91
C VAL A 145 9.62 -7.41 -10.17
N ALA A 146 9.51 -6.13 -10.54
CA ALA A 146 10.16 -5.57 -11.74
C ALA A 146 11.70 -5.49 -11.64
N GLU A 147 12.24 -5.36 -10.42
CA GLU A 147 13.70 -5.40 -10.20
C GLU A 147 14.29 -6.80 -10.46
N GLY A 148 13.47 -7.85 -10.40
CA GLY A 148 13.92 -9.22 -10.58
C GLY A 148 14.91 -9.66 -9.49
N LYS A 149 15.93 -10.42 -9.90
CA LYS A 149 16.96 -10.95 -9.00
C LYS A 149 17.98 -9.86 -8.70
N VAL A 150 18.10 -9.48 -7.43
CA VAL A 150 19.01 -8.42 -7.00
C VAL A 150 20.01 -8.92 -5.96
N SER A 151 21.20 -8.33 -5.96
CA SER A 151 22.14 -8.49 -4.85
C SER A 151 21.75 -7.58 -3.68
N ARG A 152 21.79 -8.12 -2.47
CA ARG A 152 21.62 -7.38 -1.21
C ARG A 152 22.67 -7.83 -0.20
N GLN A 153 22.99 -6.96 0.74
CA GLN A 153 23.86 -7.28 1.86
C GLN A 153 22.99 -7.71 3.05
N VAL A 154 23.35 -8.81 3.70
CA VAL A 154 22.88 -9.16 5.05
C VAL A 154 23.91 -8.68 6.04
N CYS A 155 23.45 -8.00 7.08
CA CYS A 155 24.24 -7.56 8.22
C CYS A 155 23.90 -8.42 9.45
N PHE A 156 24.90 -8.70 10.29
CA PHE A 156 24.71 -9.42 11.55
C PHE A 156 25.05 -8.51 12.73
N ASN A 157 24.08 -8.30 13.62
CA ASN A 157 24.21 -7.36 14.74
C ASN A 157 25.02 -7.97 15.89
N TRP A 158 26.12 -7.32 16.28
CA TRP A 158 26.91 -7.73 17.43
C TRP A 158 27.65 -6.57 18.10
N ASN A 159 27.92 -6.69 19.41
CA ASN A 159 28.51 -5.62 20.22
C ASN A 159 27.77 -4.28 20.06
N SER A 160 28.45 -3.25 19.58
CA SER A 160 27.91 -1.91 19.31
C SER A 160 27.74 -1.63 17.81
N ASN A 161 27.91 -2.65 16.96
CA ASN A 161 27.80 -2.54 15.51
C ASN A 161 26.67 -3.44 14.99
N SER A 162 25.62 -2.82 14.43
CA SER A 162 24.49 -3.52 13.82
C SER A 162 24.86 -4.32 12.55
N CYS A 163 26.04 -4.08 11.99
CA CYS A 163 26.61 -4.80 10.86
C CYS A 163 28.05 -5.22 11.17
N ASN A 164 28.25 -5.98 12.25
CA ASN A 164 29.57 -6.44 12.66
C ASN A 164 30.13 -7.52 11.71
N TRP A 165 29.26 -8.38 11.21
CA TRP A 165 29.55 -9.26 10.08
C TRP A 165 28.58 -8.99 8.94
N GLN A 166 28.97 -9.39 7.75
CA GLN A 166 28.19 -9.19 6.55
C GLN A 166 28.32 -10.37 5.58
N ALA A 167 27.28 -10.59 4.78
CA ALA A 167 27.27 -11.55 3.69
C ALA A 167 26.48 -10.94 2.51
N ASN A 168 26.96 -11.13 1.29
CA ASN A 168 26.18 -10.75 0.11
C ASN A 168 25.32 -11.93 -0.33
N ILE A 169 24.05 -11.67 -0.61
CA ILE A 169 23.06 -12.66 -1.03
C ILE A 169 22.33 -12.18 -2.29
N GLU A 170 21.65 -13.10 -2.96
CA GLU A 170 20.66 -12.76 -3.98
C GLU A 170 19.26 -12.79 -3.37
N VAL A 171 18.40 -11.84 -3.74
CA VAL A 171 17.00 -11.76 -3.30
C VAL A 171 16.11 -11.66 -4.53
N LEU A 172 15.01 -12.39 -4.52
CA LEU A 172 14.01 -12.37 -5.58
C LEU A 172 12.61 -12.23 -4.98
N ASN A 173 11.81 -11.35 -5.57
CA ASN A 173 10.40 -11.20 -5.28
C ASN A 173 9.57 -12.08 -6.24
N CYS A 174 8.94 -13.10 -5.69
CA CYS A 174 8.09 -14.06 -6.41
C CYS A 174 6.62 -13.63 -6.39
N ASP A 175 6.38 -12.32 -6.48
CA ASP A 175 5.07 -11.63 -6.38
C ASP A 175 4.46 -11.67 -4.96
N SER A 176 4.19 -12.86 -4.44
CA SER A 176 3.53 -13.06 -3.14
C SER A 176 4.48 -13.35 -1.97
N PHE A 177 5.76 -13.61 -2.25
CA PHE A 177 6.77 -13.90 -1.23
C PHE A 177 8.18 -13.60 -1.73
N PHE A 178 9.11 -13.51 -0.80
CA PHE A 178 10.53 -13.36 -1.10
C PHE A 178 11.28 -14.67 -0.92
N ILE A 179 12.24 -14.91 -1.80
CA ILE A 179 13.24 -15.95 -1.63
C ILE A 179 14.63 -15.32 -1.58
N TYR A 180 15.50 -15.98 -0.83
CA TYR A 180 16.84 -15.51 -0.53
C TYR A 180 17.81 -16.61 -0.87
N LYS A 181 18.79 -16.34 -1.74
CA LYS A 181 19.91 -17.23 -1.95
C LYS A 181 20.90 -17.02 -0.83
N LEU A 182 20.65 -17.69 0.28
CA LEU A 182 21.45 -17.55 1.50
C LEU A 182 22.76 -18.30 1.35
N VAL A 183 23.82 -17.74 1.92
CA VAL A 183 25.16 -18.33 1.95
C VAL A 183 25.49 -18.76 3.36
N LYS A 184 26.54 -19.57 3.53
CA LYS A 184 27.05 -19.92 4.84
C LYS A 184 27.59 -18.66 5.56
N PRO A 185 27.10 -18.31 6.78
CA PRO A 185 27.67 -17.23 7.55
C PRO A 185 29.11 -17.53 8.01
N PRO A 186 29.96 -16.50 8.19
CA PRO A 186 31.38 -16.68 8.52
C PRO A 186 31.65 -17.21 9.93
N ALA A 187 30.65 -17.25 10.83
CA ALA A 187 30.80 -17.72 12.20
C ALA A 187 29.53 -18.43 12.69
N CYS A 188 29.65 -19.31 13.68
CA CYS A 188 28.50 -19.98 14.32
C CYS A 188 27.73 -19.08 15.30
N GLN A 189 28.10 -17.83 15.51
CA GLN A 189 27.25 -16.95 16.32
C GLN A 189 26.14 -16.30 15.48
N LEU A 190 26.04 -16.65 14.20
CA LEU A 190 25.26 -15.95 13.19
C LEU A 190 24.09 -16.82 12.70
N ARG A 191 22.92 -16.20 12.56
CA ARG A 191 21.72 -16.86 12.03
C ARG A 191 20.85 -15.86 11.30
N TYR A 192 20.23 -16.28 10.19
CA TYR A 192 19.30 -15.44 9.44
C TYR A 192 17.94 -15.40 10.12
N CYS A 193 17.39 -14.19 10.28
CA CYS A 193 16.13 -13.95 10.97
C CYS A 193 14.96 -13.75 10.02
N GLY A 194 13.78 -14.10 10.50
CA GLY A 194 12.51 -13.79 9.84
C GLY A 194 11.69 -12.76 10.63
N SER A 195 10.78 -12.09 9.95
CA SER A 195 9.81 -11.12 10.47
C SER A 195 8.50 -11.24 9.68
N ASP A 196 7.43 -10.63 10.19
CA ASP A 196 6.18 -10.49 9.42
C ASP A 196 6.31 -9.47 8.28
#